data_AF-A0A957S9G0-F1
#
_entry.id   AF-A0A957S9G0-F1
#
_cell.length_a   1.000
_cell.length_b   1.000
_cell.length_c   1.000
_cell.angle_alpha   90.00
_cell.angle_beta   90.00
_cell.angle_gamma   90.00
#
_symmetry.space_group_name_H-M   'P 1'
#
loop_
_entity.id
_entity.type
_entity.pdbx_description
1 polymer ?
#
loop_
_entity_poly.entity_id
_entity_poly.type
_entity_poly.pdbx_seq_one_letter_code
_entity_poly.pdbx_strand_id
1 'polypeptide(L)'
;MWLDGTAYWRGVQLDEAAFPILLVGYAQREGLLDAAAMHEIWPMVRRAAGFVARTGPVTEQDRWEEDGGYAPFTLAVAISALLVAADIAEAETEHPVAQYLREVADYWNSNIERWTYATGTALAATYGVDGYYVRIGADDDRDDLAPTAGWVAIKNRPMGQSSAVAAQIVSPDALALVRFGLRVPDDPKIRNTIKVLDGQLKINLPAGPSWYRYNEDGYGEQRDGGVFDGTGVGRAWPLLTGERAHYELAAGNRKGAEELLHALESFANEGNLLPEQVWDSGDIPARELLFGKPTGSAMPLAWAHAEYIKLLRSLHDGQIFDMPLQSVQRYQHNAVVSSYTVWRFNHKCREMAQGTTLRVETLAPATIHWTSDGWTTSRDISTQDTGLSIFVADLPTAALPANARIVFTFY
;
A
#
# COMPACT_ATOMS: atom_id res chain seq x y z
N MET A 1 1.33 14.25 -14.38
CA MET A 1 0.55 14.71 -15.56
C MET A 1 0.46 16.23 -15.51
N TRP A 2 0.46 16.93 -16.65
CA TRP A 2 0.09 18.34 -16.72
C TRP A 2 -1.44 18.51 -16.65
N LEU A 3 -1.92 19.74 -16.41
CA LEU A 3 -3.35 20.04 -16.29
C LEU A 3 -4.18 19.69 -17.54
N ASP A 4 -3.53 19.57 -18.71
CA ASP A 4 -4.16 19.24 -19.99
C ASP A 4 -4.23 17.72 -20.28
N GLY A 5 -3.72 16.88 -19.38
CA GLY A 5 -3.64 15.44 -19.58
C GLY A 5 -2.29 14.93 -20.07
N THR A 6 -1.34 15.80 -20.44
CA THR A 6 -0.04 15.39 -20.97
C THR A 6 0.81 14.73 -19.88
N ALA A 7 1.42 13.57 -20.17
CA ALA A 7 2.33 12.92 -19.24
C ALA A 7 3.55 13.80 -18.92
N TYR A 8 3.97 13.84 -17.65
CA TYR A 8 5.15 14.59 -17.19
C TYR A 8 6.24 13.60 -16.79
N TRP A 9 6.16 13.07 -15.56
CA TRP A 9 6.89 11.89 -15.16
C TRP A 9 6.25 10.62 -15.74
N ARG A 10 7.08 9.58 -15.89
CA ARG A 10 6.70 8.29 -16.48
C ARG A 10 6.88 7.12 -15.52
N GLY A 11 7.15 7.39 -14.25
CA GLY A 11 7.17 6.35 -13.22
C GLY A 11 5.78 5.74 -13.06
N VAL A 12 5.72 4.45 -12.77
CA VAL A 12 4.45 3.72 -12.61
C VAL A 12 4.18 3.48 -11.13
N GLN A 13 3.12 4.11 -10.63
CA GLN A 13 2.61 3.90 -9.28
C GLN A 13 1.31 3.12 -9.37
N LEU A 14 1.31 1.90 -8.82
CA LEU A 14 0.16 1.00 -8.89
C LEU A 14 -1.06 1.59 -8.15
N ASP A 15 -0.84 2.34 -7.07
CA ASP A 15 -1.87 3.03 -6.32
C ASP A 15 -2.50 4.19 -7.09
N GLU A 16 -1.75 4.93 -7.91
CA GLU A 16 -2.33 5.97 -8.79
C GLU A 16 -3.28 5.39 -9.85
N ALA A 17 -3.07 4.14 -10.29
CA ALA A 17 -4.02 3.43 -11.14
C ALA A 17 -5.25 2.91 -10.38
N ALA A 18 -5.11 2.68 -9.07
CA ALA A 18 -6.15 2.12 -8.21
C ALA A 18 -7.05 3.20 -7.58
N PHE A 19 -6.53 4.38 -7.23
CA PHE A 19 -7.30 5.48 -6.62
C PHE A 19 -8.52 5.94 -7.44
N PRO A 20 -8.44 6.07 -8.79
CA PRO A 20 -9.61 6.42 -9.59
C PRO A 20 -10.77 5.43 -9.45
N ILE A 21 -10.47 4.15 -9.28
CA ILE A 21 -11.49 3.10 -9.06
C ILE A 21 -12.16 3.32 -7.70
N LEU A 22 -11.39 3.60 -6.66
CA LEU A 22 -11.92 3.90 -5.32
C LEU A 22 -12.79 5.17 -5.34
N LEU A 23 -12.39 6.20 -6.07
CA LEU A 23 -13.18 7.41 -6.24
C LEU A 23 -14.53 7.12 -6.90
N VAL A 24 -14.56 6.30 -7.96
CA VAL A 24 -15.80 5.88 -8.61
C VAL A 24 -16.70 5.10 -7.66
N GLY A 25 -16.14 4.12 -6.93
CA GLY A 25 -16.90 3.35 -5.95
C GLY A 25 -17.46 4.23 -4.82
N TYR A 26 -16.68 5.23 -4.38
CA TYR A 26 -17.11 6.21 -3.40
C TYR A 26 -18.27 7.06 -3.95
N ALA A 27 -18.13 7.61 -5.15
CA ALA A 27 -19.16 8.44 -5.78
C ALA A 27 -20.46 7.65 -6.04
N GLN A 28 -20.36 6.38 -6.43
CA GLN A 28 -21.51 5.48 -6.56
C GLN A 28 -22.23 5.30 -5.21
N ARG A 29 -21.47 5.03 -4.13
CA ARG A 29 -22.02 4.82 -2.79
C ARG A 29 -22.75 6.05 -2.26
N GLU A 30 -22.22 7.24 -2.52
CA GLU A 30 -22.86 8.51 -2.12
C GLU A 30 -24.00 8.92 -3.07
N GLY A 31 -24.37 8.09 -4.05
CA GLY A 31 -25.46 8.37 -4.98
C GLY A 31 -25.17 9.50 -5.98
N LEU A 32 -23.89 9.83 -6.20
CA LEU A 32 -23.45 10.84 -7.16
C LEU A 32 -23.41 10.32 -8.60
N LEU A 33 -23.33 8.99 -8.77
CA LEU A 33 -23.34 8.31 -10.06
C LEU A 33 -24.56 7.38 -10.11
N ASP A 34 -25.46 7.63 -11.05
CA ASP A 34 -26.57 6.72 -11.32
C ASP A 34 -26.13 5.52 -12.19
N ALA A 35 -27.05 4.60 -12.46
CA ALA A 35 -26.74 3.40 -13.22
C ALA A 35 -26.25 3.70 -14.66
N ALA A 36 -26.75 4.77 -15.29
CA ALA A 36 -26.33 5.13 -16.64
C ALA A 36 -24.90 5.69 -16.64
N ALA A 37 -24.57 6.55 -15.68
CA ALA A 37 -23.22 7.06 -15.49
C ALA A 37 -22.23 5.95 -15.12
N MET A 38 -22.66 4.99 -14.30
CA MET A 38 -21.82 3.82 -13.95
C MET A 38 -21.50 2.98 -15.19
N HIS A 39 -22.49 2.71 -16.04
CA HIS A 39 -22.28 1.98 -17.29
C HIS A 39 -21.30 2.71 -18.23
N GLU A 40 -21.41 4.04 -18.34
CA GLU A 40 -20.49 4.86 -19.14
C GLU A 40 -19.05 4.87 -18.60
N ILE A 41 -18.89 4.86 -17.27
CA ILE A 41 -17.60 4.88 -16.59
C ILE A 41 -16.94 3.49 -16.54
N TRP A 42 -17.73 2.42 -16.58
CA TRP A 42 -17.24 1.04 -16.44
C TRP A 42 -16.04 0.72 -17.34
N PRO A 43 -15.98 1.06 -18.64
CA PRO A 43 -14.81 0.80 -19.48
C PRO A 43 -13.51 1.40 -18.93
N MET A 44 -13.55 2.54 -18.26
CA MET A 44 -12.38 3.14 -17.59
C MET A 44 -11.97 2.32 -16.37
N VAL A 45 -12.93 2.00 -15.49
CA VAL A 45 -12.70 1.19 -14.29
C VAL A 45 -12.14 -0.19 -14.66
N ARG A 46 -12.73 -0.84 -15.66
CA ARG A 46 -12.29 -2.14 -16.17
C ARG A 46 -10.84 -2.12 -16.68
N ARG A 47 -10.46 -1.07 -17.42
CA ARG A 47 -9.07 -0.91 -17.90
C ARG A 47 -8.10 -0.69 -16.75
N ALA A 48 -8.46 0.15 -15.78
CA ALA A 48 -7.65 0.42 -14.60
C ALA A 48 -7.49 -0.84 -13.73
N ALA A 49 -8.58 -1.56 -13.43
CA ALA A 49 -8.55 -2.80 -12.67
C ALA A 49 -7.74 -3.89 -13.37
N GLY A 50 -7.90 -4.02 -14.69
CA GLY A 50 -7.08 -4.92 -15.51
C GLY A 50 -5.60 -4.54 -15.49
N PHE A 51 -5.26 -3.24 -15.53
CA PHE A 51 -3.88 -2.78 -15.39
C PHE A 51 -3.31 -3.16 -14.02
N VAL A 52 -4.06 -2.88 -12.95
CA VAL A 52 -3.66 -3.24 -11.58
C VAL A 52 -3.40 -4.74 -11.48
N ALA A 53 -4.33 -5.58 -11.93
CA ALA A 53 -4.20 -7.04 -11.89
C ALA A 53 -3.05 -7.59 -12.77
N ARG A 54 -2.69 -6.92 -13.87
CA ARG A 54 -1.56 -7.35 -14.73
C ARG A 54 -0.20 -6.96 -14.16
N THR A 55 -0.10 -5.79 -13.56
CA THR A 55 1.18 -5.21 -13.14
C THR A 55 1.54 -5.57 -11.70
N GLY A 56 0.56 -5.59 -10.79
CA GLY A 56 0.79 -5.91 -9.38
C GLY A 56 1.10 -7.40 -9.11
N PRO A 57 1.39 -7.77 -7.85
CA PRO A 57 1.27 -6.95 -6.62
C PRO A 57 2.45 -5.99 -6.36
N VAL A 58 3.55 -6.13 -7.11
CA VAL A 58 4.74 -5.28 -6.98
C VAL A 58 4.50 -3.96 -7.72
N THR A 59 4.79 -2.83 -7.07
CA THR A 59 4.76 -1.51 -7.71
C THR A 59 6.17 -1.11 -8.18
N GLU A 60 6.29 -0.31 -9.24
CA GLU A 60 7.59 0.25 -9.64
C GLU A 60 8.01 1.41 -8.73
N GLN A 61 7.04 2.11 -8.15
CA GLN A 61 7.22 3.17 -7.17
C GLN A 61 6.14 3.11 -6.09
N ASP A 62 6.53 3.33 -4.83
CA ASP A 62 5.62 3.60 -3.72
C ASP A 62 5.05 5.04 -3.78
N ARG A 63 4.17 5.39 -2.85
CA ARG A 63 3.49 6.70 -2.82
C ARG A 63 4.42 7.90 -2.65
N TRP A 64 5.68 7.66 -2.28
CA TRP A 64 6.71 8.69 -2.19
C TRP A 64 7.48 8.88 -3.50
N GLU A 65 7.13 8.10 -4.53
CA GLU A 65 7.70 8.15 -5.88
C GLU A 65 9.16 7.70 -5.95
N GLU A 66 9.60 6.83 -5.03
CA GLU A 66 11.02 6.55 -4.82
C GLU A 66 11.43 5.12 -5.21
N ASP A 67 10.73 4.12 -4.67
CA ASP A 67 11.21 2.73 -4.67
C ASP A 67 10.14 1.74 -5.13
N GLY A 68 10.57 0.70 -5.86
CA GLY A 68 9.72 -0.42 -6.27
C GLY A 68 9.77 -1.58 -5.29
N GLY A 69 8.68 -2.35 -5.23
CA GLY A 69 8.55 -3.47 -4.30
C GLY A 69 7.12 -3.69 -3.80
N TYR A 70 7.00 -4.43 -2.69
CA TYR A 70 5.74 -4.68 -1.99
C TYR A 70 5.54 -3.60 -0.91
N ALA A 71 4.81 -2.53 -1.24
CA ALA A 71 4.52 -1.44 -0.31
C ALA A 71 3.15 -1.65 0.38
N PRO A 72 3.07 -1.65 1.73
CA PRO A 72 1.80 -1.84 2.44
C PRO A 72 0.69 -0.86 2.01
N PHE A 73 1.04 0.41 1.78
CA PHE A 73 0.07 1.41 1.31
C PHE A 73 -0.47 1.07 -0.07
N THR A 74 0.42 0.82 -1.03
CA THR A 74 0.03 0.49 -2.40
C THR A 74 -0.79 -0.80 -2.48
N LEU A 75 -0.42 -1.83 -1.71
CA LEU A 75 -1.20 -3.06 -1.59
C LEU A 75 -2.60 -2.78 -1.01
N ALA A 76 -2.70 -1.94 0.03
CA ALA A 76 -3.98 -1.61 0.65
C ALA A 76 -4.95 -0.93 -0.32
N VAL A 77 -4.44 0.05 -1.08
CA VAL A 77 -5.21 0.77 -2.10
C VAL A 77 -5.61 -0.18 -3.23
N ALA A 78 -4.66 -0.95 -3.78
CA ALA A 78 -4.88 -1.82 -4.92
C ALA A 78 -5.87 -2.95 -4.62
N ILE A 79 -5.73 -3.63 -3.47
CA ILE A 79 -6.67 -4.69 -3.04
C ILE A 79 -8.09 -4.13 -2.91
N SER A 80 -8.23 -2.97 -2.26
CA SER A 80 -9.54 -2.34 -2.07
C SER A 80 -10.16 -1.94 -3.40
N ALA A 81 -9.36 -1.40 -4.33
CA ALA A 81 -9.80 -1.03 -5.66
C ALA A 81 -10.25 -2.23 -6.49
N LEU A 82 -9.53 -3.36 -6.43
CA LEU A 82 -9.94 -4.58 -7.11
C LEU A 82 -11.29 -5.10 -6.61
N LEU A 83 -11.57 -5.01 -5.31
CA LEU A 83 -12.88 -5.38 -4.75
C LEU A 83 -13.99 -4.44 -5.20
N VAL A 84 -13.75 -3.13 -5.21
CA VAL A 84 -14.70 -2.13 -5.74
C VAL A 84 -14.98 -2.41 -7.23
N ALA A 85 -13.94 -2.64 -8.04
CA ALA A 85 -14.09 -2.97 -9.45
C ALA A 85 -14.84 -4.30 -9.66
N ALA A 86 -14.66 -5.29 -8.77
CA ALA A 86 -15.37 -6.55 -8.84
C ALA A 86 -16.89 -6.38 -8.63
N ASP A 87 -17.29 -5.53 -7.68
CA ASP A 87 -18.71 -5.25 -7.47
C ASP A 87 -19.35 -4.48 -8.63
N ILE A 88 -18.59 -3.57 -9.25
CA ILE A 88 -19.04 -2.90 -10.48
C ILE A 88 -19.14 -3.91 -11.64
N ALA A 89 -18.15 -4.79 -11.81
CA ALA A 89 -18.18 -5.85 -12.82
C ALA A 89 -19.39 -6.79 -12.65
N GLU A 90 -19.75 -7.11 -11.40
CA GLU A 90 -20.94 -7.89 -11.07
C GLU A 90 -22.22 -7.19 -11.53
N ALA A 91 -22.34 -5.88 -11.26
CA ALA A 91 -23.49 -5.07 -11.68
C ALA A 91 -23.59 -4.95 -13.22
N GLU A 92 -22.45 -4.94 -13.91
CA GLU A 92 -22.34 -4.94 -15.38
C GLU A 92 -22.46 -6.35 -15.99
N THR A 93 -22.81 -7.37 -15.19
CA THR A 93 -22.96 -8.77 -15.61
C THR A 93 -21.69 -9.45 -16.14
N GLU A 94 -20.51 -8.87 -15.87
CA GLU A 94 -19.20 -9.47 -16.16
C GLU A 94 -18.75 -10.40 -15.02
N HIS A 95 -19.57 -11.41 -14.70
CA HIS A 95 -19.32 -12.32 -13.56
C HIS A 95 -17.92 -12.97 -13.53
N PRO A 96 -17.35 -13.45 -14.65
CA PRO A 96 -15.99 -14.00 -14.65
C PRO A 96 -14.92 -12.97 -14.26
N VAL A 97 -15.08 -11.72 -14.69
CA VAL A 97 -14.18 -10.62 -14.33
C VAL A 97 -14.33 -10.29 -12.85
N ALA A 98 -15.56 -10.20 -12.35
CA ALA A 98 -15.84 -9.97 -10.94
C ALA A 98 -15.19 -11.03 -10.04
N GLN A 99 -15.35 -12.31 -10.40
CA GLN A 99 -14.73 -13.42 -9.69
C GLN A 99 -13.20 -13.31 -9.69
N TYR A 100 -12.59 -13.13 -10.86
CA TYR A 100 -11.14 -13.06 -10.98
C TYR A 100 -10.54 -11.88 -10.19
N LEU A 101 -11.16 -10.69 -10.23
CA LEU A 101 -10.72 -9.53 -9.46
C LEU A 101 -10.75 -9.80 -7.94
N ARG A 102 -11.78 -10.49 -7.44
CA ARG A 102 -11.87 -10.91 -6.03
C ARG A 102 -10.78 -11.92 -5.68
N GLU A 103 -10.51 -12.89 -6.55
CA GLU A 103 -9.48 -13.91 -6.33
C GLU A 103 -8.06 -13.30 -6.27
N VAL A 104 -7.76 -12.32 -7.14
CA VAL A 104 -6.51 -11.55 -7.08
C VAL A 104 -6.42 -10.77 -5.76
N ALA A 105 -7.50 -10.06 -5.39
CA ALA A 105 -7.54 -9.30 -4.14
C ALA A 105 -7.31 -10.20 -2.91
N ASP A 106 -7.94 -11.39 -2.88
CA ASP A 106 -7.79 -12.36 -1.79
C ASP A 106 -6.35 -12.90 -1.71
N TYR A 107 -5.76 -13.25 -2.86
CA TYR A 107 -4.39 -13.75 -2.93
C TYR A 107 -3.42 -12.70 -2.40
N TRP A 108 -3.55 -11.44 -2.82
CA TRP A 108 -2.70 -10.36 -2.34
C TRP A 108 -2.91 -10.10 -0.85
N ASN A 109 -4.17 -10.00 -0.40
CA ASN A 109 -4.50 -9.79 1.01
C ASN A 109 -3.92 -10.88 1.93
N SER A 110 -3.94 -12.14 1.47
CA SER A 110 -3.41 -13.29 2.22
C SER A 110 -1.89 -13.31 2.30
N ASN A 111 -1.18 -12.59 1.44
CA ASN A 111 0.28 -12.57 1.39
C ASN A 111 0.92 -11.25 1.88
N ILE A 112 0.12 -10.25 2.30
CA ILE A 112 0.65 -8.97 2.81
C ILE A 112 1.72 -9.21 3.88
N GLU A 113 1.44 -10.03 4.89
CA GLU A 113 2.39 -10.30 5.97
C GLU A 113 3.65 -10.99 5.47
N ARG A 114 3.52 -11.97 4.55
CA ARG A 114 4.65 -12.67 3.97
C ARG A 114 5.59 -11.70 3.24
N TRP A 115 5.04 -10.72 2.55
CA TRP A 115 5.82 -9.75 1.76
C TRP A 115 6.35 -8.58 2.58
N THR A 116 5.65 -8.18 3.65
CA THR A 116 5.89 -6.88 4.28
C THR A 116 6.09 -6.91 5.79
N TYR A 117 5.88 -8.04 6.48
CA TYR A 117 6.03 -8.13 7.94
C TYR A 117 7.36 -8.79 8.32
N ALA A 118 8.27 -8.01 8.92
CA ALA A 118 9.56 -8.48 9.39
C ALA A 118 9.46 -9.00 10.83
N THR A 119 10.11 -10.12 11.13
CA THR A 119 10.17 -10.73 12.47
C THR A 119 11.61 -11.08 12.84
N GLY A 120 11.89 -11.25 14.14
CA GLY A 120 13.21 -11.70 14.61
C GLY A 120 14.36 -10.74 14.31
N THR A 121 14.08 -9.45 14.11
CA THR A 121 15.09 -8.44 13.74
C THR A 121 15.65 -7.74 14.99
N ALA A 122 16.82 -7.10 14.85
CA ALA A 122 17.37 -6.28 15.92
C ALA A 122 16.46 -5.10 16.32
N LEU A 123 15.74 -4.53 15.33
CA LEU A 123 14.76 -3.46 15.57
C LEU A 123 13.56 -3.97 16.37
N ALA A 124 13.05 -5.18 16.06
CA ALA A 124 11.97 -5.81 16.81
C ALA A 124 12.37 -6.05 18.27
N ALA A 125 13.59 -6.54 18.50
CA ALA A 125 14.16 -6.73 19.83
C ALA A 125 14.32 -5.40 20.60
N THR A 126 14.76 -4.33 19.91
CA THR A 126 14.95 -2.99 20.50
C THR A 126 13.64 -2.43 21.06
N TYR A 127 12.54 -2.63 20.35
CA TYR A 127 11.21 -2.19 20.78
C TYR A 127 10.42 -3.25 21.55
N GLY A 128 10.98 -4.44 21.80
CA GLY A 128 10.30 -5.54 22.48
C GLY A 128 8.96 -5.89 21.83
N VAL A 129 8.99 -6.15 20.53
CA VAL A 129 7.85 -6.61 19.72
C VAL A 129 8.22 -7.85 18.92
N ASP A 130 7.22 -8.62 18.48
CA ASP A 130 7.45 -9.84 17.69
C ASP A 130 7.87 -9.55 16.24
N GLY A 131 7.46 -8.38 15.73
CA GLY A 131 7.73 -7.94 14.36
C GLY A 131 7.02 -6.63 14.03
N TYR A 132 7.17 -6.16 12.79
CA TYR A 132 6.56 -4.91 12.31
C TYR A 132 6.48 -4.93 10.77
N TYR A 133 5.55 -4.14 10.21
CA TYR A 133 5.51 -3.89 8.78
C TYR A 133 6.66 -2.96 8.36
N VAL A 134 7.37 -3.32 7.30
CA VAL A 134 8.42 -2.49 6.68
C VAL A 134 7.80 -1.43 5.77
N ARG A 135 8.56 -0.40 5.38
CA ARG A 135 8.14 0.57 4.36
C ARG A 135 7.81 -0.14 3.04
N ILE A 136 8.74 -0.95 2.55
CA ILE A 136 8.60 -1.66 1.28
C ILE A 136 9.44 -2.94 1.33
N GLY A 137 8.81 -4.07 1.02
CA GLY A 137 9.53 -5.34 0.82
C GLY A 137 10.18 -5.31 -0.57
N ALA A 138 11.43 -5.78 -0.67
CA ALA A 138 12.13 -5.86 -1.95
C ALA A 138 11.40 -6.79 -2.93
N ASP A 139 11.55 -6.52 -4.22
CA ASP A 139 11.11 -7.45 -5.25
C ASP A 139 11.84 -8.80 -5.15
N ASP A 140 11.17 -9.86 -5.60
CA ASP A 140 11.60 -11.26 -5.45
C ASP A 140 12.68 -11.66 -6.49
N ASP A 141 13.34 -10.68 -7.11
CA ASP A 141 14.29 -10.91 -8.22
C ASP A 141 15.64 -11.49 -7.74
N ARG A 142 15.86 -11.59 -6.43
CA ARG A 142 17.02 -12.26 -5.84
C ARG A 142 16.60 -13.54 -5.12
N ASP A 143 16.91 -14.65 -5.78
CA ASP A 143 16.31 -15.97 -5.62
C ASP A 143 16.30 -16.64 -4.23
N ASP A 144 16.88 -16.05 -3.18
CA ASP A 144 17.14 -16.71 -1.90
C ASP A 144 16.73 -15.92 -0.63
N LEU A 145 16.19 -14.71 -0.75
CA LEU A 145 15.85 -13.87 0.42
C LEU A 145 14.36 -13.54 0.50
N ALA A 146 13.80 -13.58 1.71
CA ALA A 146 12.48 -13.02 1.96
C ALA A 146 12.45 -11.53 1.56
N PRO A 147 11.34 -10.99 1.02
CA PRO A 147 11.25 -9.59 0.61
C PRO A 147 11.70 -8.58 1.67
N THR A 148 11.43 -8.87 2.96
CA THR A 148 11.85 -8.03 4.09
C THR A 148 13.34 -8.10 4.40
N ALA A 149 14.05 -9.11 3.92
CA ALA A 149 15.51 -9.25 4.04
C ALA A 149 16.28 -8.71 2.82
N GLY A 150 15.57 -8.31 1.77
CA GLY A 150 16.16 -7.70 0.58
C GLY A 150 16.66 -6.27 0.83
N TRP A 151 17.33 -5.71 -0.18
CA TRP A 151 17.85 -4.34 -0.14
C TRP A 151 16.92 -3.39 -0.90
N VAL A 152 16.71 -2.21 -0.33
CA VAL A 152 15.92 -1.12 -0.91
C VAL A 152 16.81 0.12 -1.03
N ALA A 153 16.54 0.96 -2.03
CA ALA A 153 17.24 2.23 -2.15
C ALA A 153 16.70 3.23 -1.11
N ILE A 154 17.51 4.23 -0.79
CA ILE A 154 17.11 5.39 0.02
C ILE A 154 17.45 6.62 -0.81
N LYS A 155 16.42 7.32 -1.29
CA LYS A 155 16.59 8.48 -2.17
C LYS A 155 17.07 9.70 -1.39
N ASN A 156 17.60 10.66 -2.13
CA ASN A 156 18.00 11.96 -1.60
C ASN A 156 19.09 11.91 -0.52
N ARG A 157 19.96 10.90 -0.62
CA ARG A 157 21.10 10.69 0.26
C ARG A 157 22.43 10.88 -0.50
N PRO A 158 23.51 11.26 0.19
CA PRO A 158 24.84 11.22 -0.38
C PRO A 158 25.19 9.83 -0.93
N MET A 159 26.03 9.78 -1.97
CA MET A 159 26.49 8.54 -2.57
C MET A 159 27.09 7.60 -1.51
N GLY A 160 26.69 6.32 -1.53
CA GLY A 160 27.12 5.31 -0.56
C GLY A 160 26.30 5.23 0.73
N GLN A 161 25.30 6.10 0.91
CA GLN A 161 24.32 6.06 2.02
C GLN A 161 22.88 5.90 1.51
N SER A 162 22.74 5.36 0.28
CA SER A 162 21.49 5.37 -0.49
C SER A 162 20.86 3.98 -0.62
N SER A 163 21.13 3.08 0.34
CA SER A 163 20.52 1.75 0.38
C SER A 163 20.50 1.18 1.79
N ALA A 164 19.44 0.45 2.13
CA ALA A 164 19.30 -0.23 3.40
C ALA A 164 18.64 -1.60 3.20
N VAL A 165 18.71 -2.45 4.22
CA VAL A 165 17.89 -3.67 4.26
C VAL A 165 16.43 -3.25 4.50
N ALA A 166 15.48 -3.81 3.76
CA ALA A 166 14.05 -3.48 3.88
C ALA A 166 13.55 -3.54 5.33
N ALA A 167 13.94 -4.57 6.09
CA ALA A 167 13.62 -4.71 7.51
C ALA A 167 14.11 -3.56 8.41
N GLN A 168 15.04 -2.72 7.96
CA GLN A 168 15.52 -1.56 8.72
C GLN A 168 14.73 -0.29 8.43
N ILE A 169 13.88 -0.29 7.40
CA ILE A 169 13.12 0.88 6.98
C ILE A 169 11.64 0.67 7.31
N VAL A 170 11.10 1.56 8.14
CA VAL A 170 9.68 1.57 8.52
C VAL A 170 9.02 2.87 8.06
N SER A 171 7.71 2.82 7.84
CA SER A 171 6.93 3.97 7.38
C SER A 171 5.49 3.93 7.95
N PRO A 172 4.88 5.08 8.28
CA PRO A 172 3.47 5.15 8.67
C PRO A 172 2.50 4.65 7.59
N ASP A 173 2.97 4.46 6.36
CA ASP A 173 2.26 3.82 5.23
C ASP A 173 1.56 2.52 5.61
N ALA A 174 2.10 1.75 6.56
CA ALA A 174 1.49 0.52 7.07
C ALA A 174 0.10 0.74 7.70
N LEU A 175 -0.22 1.95 8.17
CA LEU A 175 -1.53 2.29 8.71
C LEU A 175 -2.63 2.27 7.65
N ALA A 176 -2.27 2.31 6.36
CA ALA A 176 -3.19 2.10 5.26
C ALA A 176 -3.92 0.75 5.36
N LEU A 177 -3.28 -0.29 5.89
CA LEU A 177 -3.92 -1.59 6.11
C LEU A 177 -5.17 -1.48 6.98
N VAL A 178 -5.17 -0.56 7.95
CA VAL A 178 -6.35 -0.25 8.76
C VAL A 178 -7.27 0.73 8.05
N ARG A 179 -6.72 1.84 7.51
CA ARG A 179 -7.49 2.89 6.81
C ARG A 179 -8.38 2.34 5.70
N PHE A 180 -7.87 1.37 4.96
CA PHE A 180 -8.55 0.71 3.84
C PHE A 180 -9.26 -0.58 4.24
N GLY A 181 -9.42 -0.88 5.54
CA GLY A 181 -10.27 -1.96 6.01
C GLY A 181 -9.70 -3.37 5.84
N LEU A 182 -8.40 -3.54 5.58
CA LEU A 182 -7.78 -4.87 5.43
C LEU A 182 -7.41 -5.51 6.77
N ARG A 183 -7.06 -4.71 7.79
CA ARG A 183 -6.73 -5.17 9.13
C ARG A 183 -7.52 -4.37 10.17
N VAL A 184 -7.85 -5.04 11.27
CA VAL A 184 -8.47 -4.38 12.43
C VAL A 184 -7.40 -3.58 13.20
N PRO A 185 -7.76 -2.44 13.81
CA PRO A 185 -6.79 -1.55 14.47
C PRO A 185 -6.09 -2.18 15.67
N ASP A 186 -6.71 -3.18 16.32
CA ASP A 186 -6.19 -3.90 17.48
C ASP A 186 -5.40 -5.17 17.11
N ASP A 187 -5.21 -5.46 15.81
CA ASP A 187 -4.35 -6.55 15.35
C ASP A 187 -2.96 -6.41 15.99
N PRO A 188 -2.42 -7.47 16.63
CA PRO A 188 -1.10 -7.42 17.27
C PRO A 188 0.02 -6.94 16.35
N LYS A 189 -0.03 -7.28 15.05
CA LYS A 189 0.96 -6.82 14.06
C LYS A 189 0.89 -5.32 13.82
N ILE A 190 -0.32 -4.77 13.76
CA ILE A 190 -0.55 -3.32 13.64
C ILE A 190 -0.05 -2.60 14.89
N ARG A 191 -0.43 -3.07 16.08
CA ARG A 191 0.01 -2.48 17.36
C ARG A 191 1.53 -2.53 17.54
N ASN A 192 2.15 -3.66 17.20
CA ASN A 192 3.60 -3.80 17.23
C ASN A 192 4.27 -2.83 16.26
N THR A 193 3.74 -2.70 15.04
CA THR A 193 4.25 -1.75 14.04
C THR A 193 4.17 -0.32 14.56
N ILE A 194 3.06 0.08 15.17
CA ILE A 194 2.89 1.43 15.73
C ILE A 194 3.92 1.74 16.79
N LYS A 195 4.24 0.78 17.67
CA LYS A 195 5.29 0.97 18.68
C LYS A 195 6.65 1.25 18.05
N VAL A 196 6.97 0.57 16.95
CA VAL A 196 8.21 0.80 16.19
C VAL A 196 8.17 2.14 15.46
N LEU A 197 7.06 2.48 14.80
CA LEU A 197 6.88 3.77 14.12
C LEU A 197 7.03 4.94 15.08
N ASP A 198 6.41 4.86 16.26
CA ASP A 198 6.49 5.93 17.25
C ASP A 198 7.88 6.06 17.86
N GLY A 199 8.64 4.97 17.97
CA GLY A 199 10.02 5.01 18.45
C GLY A 199 11.01 5.53 17.40
N GLN A 200 10.77 5.23 16.12
CA GLN A 200 11.70 5.57 15.03
C GLN A 200 11.39 6.90 14.35
N LEU A 201 10.11 7.26 14.21
CA LEU A 201 9.67 8.30 13.28
C LEU A 201 8.89 9.45 13.94
N LYS A 202 8.46 9.30 15.20
CA LYS A 202 7.69 10.35 15.86
C LYS A 202 8.61 11.44 16.39
N ILE A 203 8.23 12.69 16.15
CA ILE A 203 8.80 13.86 16.82
C ILE A 203 7.71 14.63 17.54
N ASN A 204 7.98 15.05 18.77
CA ASN A 204 7.09 15.92 19.52
C ASN A 204 7.47 17.38 19.27
N LEU A 205 6.58 18.11 18.59
CA LEU A 205 6.72 19.53 18.32
C LEU A 205 5.86 20.33 19.32
N PRO A 206 6.04 21.66 19.44
CA PRO A 206 5.28 22.46 20.41
C PRO A 206 3.77 22.37 20.23
N ALA A 207 3.31 22.20 18.98
CA ALA A 207 1.91 22.04 18.60
C ALA A 207 1.34 20.62 18.87
N GLY A 208 2.20 19.62 19.06
CA GLY A 208 1.84 18.22 19.12
C GLY A 208 2.76 17.34 18.26
N PRO A 209 2.51 16.03 18.20
CA PRO A 209 3.39 15.12 17.48
C PRO A 209 3.18 15.16 15.96
N SER A 210 4.25 14.87 15.24
CA SER A 210 4.26 14.60 13.81
C SER A 210 5.25 13.47 13.51
N TRP A 211 5.21 12.94 12.29
CA TRP A 211 6.02 11.80 11.87
C TRP A 211 6.81 12.10 10.61
N TYR A 212 8.00 11.51 10.49
CA TYR A 212 8.74 11.39 9.24
C TYR A 212 8.06 10.36 8.32
N ARG A 213 8.26 10.47 7.01
CA ARG A 213 7.78 9.48 6.03
C ARG A 213 8.37 8.10 6.29
N TYR A 214 9.67 8.04 6.49
CA TYR A 214 10.40 6.83 6.84
C TYR A 214 11.77 7.19 7.44
N ASN A 215 12.44 6.24 8.09
CA ASN A 215 13.74 6.52 8.69
C ASN A 215 14.81 6.69 7.61
N GLU A 216 15.72 7.64 7.81
CA GLU A 216 16.76 8.04 6.84
C GLU A 216 16.30 8.82 5.61
N ASP A 217 15.02 9.23 5.57
CA ASP A 217 14.50 10.13 4.55
C ASP A 217 15.41 11.36 4.33
N GLY A 218 15.73 11.62 3.07
CA GLY A 218 16.62 12.69 2.65
C GLY A 218 15.93 13.87 1.96
N TYR A 219 14.61 13.83 1.76
CA TYR A 219 13.92 14.90 1.02
C TYR A 219 13.38 15.98 1.96
N GLY A 220 14.24 16.99 2.14
CA GLY A 220 14.00 18.19 2.94
C GLY A 220 15.28 19.02 2.99
N GLU A 221 15.27 20.12 3.75
CA GLU A 221 16.41 21.03 3.84
C GLU A 221 17.70 20.33 4.30
N GLN A 222 18.82 20.92 3.94
CA GLN A 222 20.14 20.54 4.46
C GLN A 222 20.21 20.70 5.98
N ARG A 223 21.19 20.05 6.62
CA ARG A 223 21.37 20.10 8.08
C ARG A 223 21.59 21.53 8.62
N ASP A 224 22.14 22.42 7.81
CA ASP A 224 22.38 23.84 8.14
C ASP A 224 21.19 24.75 7.75
N GLY A 225 20.05 24.16 7.37
CA GLY A 225 18.87 24.85 6.86
C GLY A 225 19.00 25.31 5.41
N GLY A 226 20.07 24.93 4.70
CA GLY A 226 20.19 25.17 3.26
C GLY A 226 19.04 24.53 2.47
N VAL A 227 18.74 25.10 1.30
CA VAL A 227 17.68 24.60 0.43
C VAL A 227 17.97 23.17 -0.04
N PHE A 228 16.91 22.40 -0.24
CA PHE A 228 17.01 21.07 -0.85
C PHE A 228 17.51 21.19 -2.31
N ASP A 229 18.53 20.41 -2.66
CA ASP A 229 19.17 20.42 -3.98
C ASP A 229 19.22 19.03 -4.65
N GLY A 230 18.45 18.08 -4.12
CA GLY A 230 18.47 16.68 -4.49
C GLY A 230 18.95 15.77 -3.37
N THR A 231 19.64 16.31 -2.35
CA THR A 231 19.95 15.61 -1.09
C THR A 231 19.63 16.46 0.12
N GLY A 232 19.40 15.84 1.27
CA GLY A 232 19.08 16.60 2.48
C GLY A 232 18.67 15.73 3.67
N VAL A 233 17.78 16.27 4.50
CA VAL A 233 17.18 15.57 5.64
C VAL A 233 15.68 15.79 5.57
N GLY A 234 14.92 14.70 5.43
CA GLY A 234 13.46 14.72 5.49
C GLY A 234 12.97 15.22 6.83
N ARG A 235 11.89 16.00 6.82
CA ARG A 235 11.31 16.62 8.01
C ARG A 235 9.98 15.96 8.36
N ALA A 236 9.33 16.43 9.42
CA ALA A 236 8.06 15.88 9.85
C ALA A 236 6.90 16.38 8.97
N TRP A 237 5.95 15.49 8.64
CA TRP A 237 4.84 15.76 7.72
C TRP A 237 3.52 15.91 8.48
N PRO A 238 2.88 17.10 8.51
CA PRO A 238 1.56 17.28 9.12
C PRO A 238 0.50 16.30 8.59
N LEU A 239 0.58 15.94 7.31
CA LEU A 239 -0.25 14.90 6.70
C LEU A 239 -0.29 13.62 7.54
N LEU A 240 0.86 13.16 8.03
CA LEU A 240 0.98 11.90 8.77
C LEU A 240 0.42 11.99 10.20
N THR A 241 0.35 13.20 10.78
CA THR A 241 -0.44 13.47 11.98
C THR A 241 -1.93 13.21 11.72
N GLY A 242 -2.44 13.65 10.57
CA GLY A 242 -3.82 13.38 10.13
C GLY A 242 -4.09 11.89 9.88
N GLU A 243 -3.17 11.19 9.22
CA GLU A 243 -3.29 9.74 8.99
C GLU A 243 -3.27 8.95 10.31
N ARG A 244 -2.40 9.33 11.25
CA ARG A 244 -2.39 8.76 12.61
C ARG A 244 -3.71 9.02 13.33
N ALA A 245 -4.29 10.22 13.21
CA ALA A 245 -5.56 10.54 13.86
C ALA A 245 -6.71 9.64 13.37
N HIS A 246 -6.75 9.30 12.08
CA HIS A 246 -7.72 8.33 11.57
C HIS A 246 -7.49 6.93 12.15
N TYR A 247 -6.24 6.50 12.32
CA TYR A 247 -5.97 5.25 13.04
C TYR A 247 -6.48 5.30 14.48
N GLU A 248 -6.20 6.37 15.23
CA GLU A 248 -6.67 6.52 16.62
C GLU A 248 -8.19 6.47 16.70
N LEU A 249 -8.89 7.12 15.76
CA LEU A 249 -10.34 7.06 15.66
C LEU A 249 -10.83 5.63 15.40
N ALA A 250 -10.23 4.91 14.44
CA ALA A 250 -10.57 3.51 14.16
C ALA A 250 -10.33 2.61 15.38
N ALA A 251 -9.26 2.86 16.13
CA ALA A 251 -8.94 2.15 17.37
C ALA A 251 -9.85 2.51 18.56
N GLY A 252 -10.86 3.36 18.36
CA GLY A 252 -11.78 3.82 19.40
C GLY A 252 -11.18 4.89 20.33
N ASN A 253 -9.98 5.39 20.06
CA ASN A 253 -9.33 6.46 20.79
C ASN A 253 -9.72 7.84 20.22
N ARG A 254 -11.00 8.18 20.34
CA ARG A 254 -11.54 9.47 19.85
C ARG A 254 -10.78 10.67 20.41
N LYS A 255 -10.46 10.64 21.71
CA LYS A 255 -9.72 11.73 22.37
C LYS A 255 -8.34 11.94 21.74
N GLY A 256 -7.60 10.85 21.49
CA GLY A 256 -6.31 10.93 20.80
C GLY A 256 -6.44 11.47 19.37
N ALA A 257 -7.48 11.09 18.64
CA ALA A 257 -7.76 11.64 17.31
C ALA A 257 -8.06 13.15 17.35
N GLU A 258 -8.81 13.64 18.35
CA GLU A 258 -9.09 15.07 18.55
C GLU A 258 -7.82 15.84 18.95
N GLU A 259 -6.97 15.28 19.81
CA GLU A 259 -5.66 15.86 20.17
C GLU A 259 -4.75 16.00 18.92
N LEU A 260 -4.74 15.01 18.04
CA LEU A 260 -3.99 15.04 16.78
C LEU A 260 -4.59 15.99 15.74
N LEU A 261 -5.93 16.14 15.70
CA LEU A 261 -6.58 17.17 14.89
C LEU A 261 -6.09 18.56 15.29
N HIS A 262 -6.06 18.86 16.60
CA HIS A 262 -5.56 20.15 17.08
C HIS A 262 -4.09 20.38 16.78
N ALA A 263 -3.26 19.32 16.82
CA ALA A 263 -1.87 19.41 16.39
C ALA A 263 -1.76 19.74 14.89
N LEU A 264 -2.56 19.07 14.05
CA LEU A 264 -2.61 19.33 12.62
C LEU A 264 -3.03 20.78 12.31
N GLU A 265 -4.09 21.28 12.94
CA GLU A 265 -4.54 22.69 12.82
C GLU A 265 -3.43 23.67 13.20
N SER A 266 -2.66 23.34 14.24
CA SER A 266 -1.59 24.19 14.78
C SER A 266 -0.31 24.21 13.94
N PHE A 267 -0.16 23.29 12.98
CA PHE A 267 0.93 23.31 12.00
C PHE A 267 0.68 24.28 10.85
N ALA A 268 -0.54 24.78 10.68
CA ALA A 268 -0.85 25.76 9.66
C ALA A 268 -0.16 27.12 9.95
N ASN A 269 0.10 27.88 8.89
CA ASN A 269 0.58 29.26 9.04
C ASN A 269 -0.57 30.22 9.43
N GLU A 270 -0.27 31.52 9.54
CA GLU A 270 -1.27 32.56 9.86
C GLU A 270 -2.42 32.67 8.86
N GLY A 271 -2.23 32.17 7.63
CA GLY A 271 -3.25 32.08 6.59
C GLY A 271 -4.05 30.78 6.61
N ASN A 272 -3.87 29.93 7.63
CA ASN A 272 -4.43 28.58 7.74
C ASN A 272 -4.00 27.63 6.60
N LEU A 273 -2.81 27.83 6.05
CA LEU A 273 -2.25 26.95 5.03
C LEU A 273 -1.42 25.85 5.70
N LEU A 274 -1.83 24.60 5.53
CA LEU A 274 -1.06 23.43 5.94
C LEU A 274 0.12 23.19 4.97
N PRO A 275 1.36 23.08 5.49
CA PRO A 275 2.52 22.77 4.67
C PRO A 275 2.67 21.26 4.43
N GLU A 276 3.51 20.91 3.47
CA GLU A 276 4.00 19.54 3.29
C GLU A 276 4.85 19.11 4.49
N GLN A 277 5.77 19.96 4.94
CA GLN A 277 6.69 19.65 6.04
C GLN A 277 6.79 20.79 7.07
N VAL A 278 7.13 20.43 8.31
CA VAL A 278 7.42 21.36 9.40
C VAL A 278 8.84 21.16 9.94
N TRP A 279 9.49 22.26 10.31
CA TRP A 279 10.86 22.29 10.81
C TRP A 279 10.94 21.65 12.19
N ASP A 280 11.95 20.82 12.38
CA ASP A 280 12.04 19.87 13.49
C ASP A 280 13.40 19.89 14.18
N SER A 281 14.20 20.90 13.87
CA SER A 281 15.53 21.14 14.43
C SER A 281 15.57 22.49 15.14
N GLY A 282 16.70 22.85 15.75
CA GLY A 282 16.86 24.16 16.39
C GLY A 282 16.57 25.33 15.44
N ASP A 283 16.07 26.43 15.99
CA ASP A 283 15.68 27.61 15.20
C ASP A 283 16.86 28.17 14.38
N ILE A 284 16.57 28.55 13.15
CA ILE A 284 17.46 29.29 12.26
C ILE A 284 16.71 30.53 11.74
N PRO A 285 16.56 31.59 12.57
CA PRO A 285 15.74 32.75 12.20
C PRO A 285 16.18 33.45 10.91
N ALA A 286 17.48 33.44 10.60
CA ALA A 286 18.03 34.00 9.36
C ALA A 286 17.53 33.30 8.07
N ARG A 287 16.89 32.13 8.21
CA ARG A 287 16.29 31.35 7.13
C ARG A 287 14.80 31.14 7.32
N GLU A 288 14.19 31.82 8.29
CA GLU A 288 12.76 31.68 8.64
C GLU A 288 12.35 30.26 9.08
N LEU A 289 13.32 29.42 9.46
CA LEU A 289 13.10 28.07 9.96
C LEU A 289 12.98 28.11 11.48
N LEU A 290 11.78 27.87 12.00
CA LEU A 290 11.47 27.87 13.43
C LEU A 290 10.86 26.53 13.85
N PHE A 291 11.26 26.02 15.00
CA PHE A 291 10.85 24.69 15.47
C PHE A 291 9.32 24.55 15.55
N GLY A 292 8.79 23.58 14.81
CA GLY A 292 7.35 23.32 14.66
C GLY A 292 6.62 24.24 13.68
N LYS A 293 7.33 25.04 12.87
CA LYS A 293 6.75 25.92 11.83
C LYS A 293 7.02 25.38 10.42
N PRO A 294 6.28 25.82 9.40
CA PRO A 294 6.48 25.38 8.01
C PRO A 294 7.94 25.49 7.56
N THR A 295 8.38 24.54 6.72
CA THR A 295 9.68 24.61 6.04
C THR A 295 9.59 25.33 4.68
N GLY A 296 10.63 25.23 3.84
CA GLY A 296 10.60 25.71 2.46
C GLY A 296 9.93 24.75 1.47
N SER A 297 9.36 23.64 1.94
CA SER A 297 8.56 22.69 1.17
C SER A 297 7.23 23.30 0.67
N ALA A 298 6.46 22.52 -0.11
CA ALA A 298 5.20 23.01 -0.68
C ALA A 298 4.21 23.46 0.41
N MET A 299 3.70 24.70 0.28
CA MET A 299 2.63 25.23 1.12
C MET A 299 1.75 26.20 0.29
N PRO A 300 0.44 25.94 0.13
CA PRO A 300 -0.30 24.83 0.75
C PRO A 300 -0.07 23.48 0.05
N LEU A 301 0.02 22.39 0.84
CA LEU A 301 -0.10 21.04 0.30
C LEU A 301 -1.59 20.64 0.24
N ALA A 302 -2.14 20.48 -0.97
CA ALA A 302 -3.54 20.10 -1.16
C ALA A 302 -3.89 18.77 -0.48
N TRP A 303 -2.97 17.80 -0.48
CA TRP A 303 -3.14 16.52 0.20
C TRP A 303 -3.32 16.67 1.72
N ALA A 304 -2.49 17.47 2.39
CA ALA A 304 -2.64 17.72 3.84
C ALA A 304 -4.00 18.37 4.16
N HIS A 305 -4.48 19.28 3.32
CA HIS A 305 -5.81 19.89 3.49
C HIS A 305 -6.94 18.88 3.25
N ALA A 306 -6.81 18.01 2.25
CA ALA A 306 -7.78 16.94 2.04
C ALA A 306 -7.82 15.99 3.23
N GLU A 307 -6.67 15.62 3.80
CA GLU A 307 -6.59 14.77 4.98
C GLU A 307 -7.24 15.43 6.20
N TYR A 308 -7.00 16.73 6.41
CA TYR A 308 -7.68 17.51 7.44
C TYR A 308 -9.21 17.49 7.30
N ILE A 309 -9.74 17.76 6.10
CA ILE A 309 -11.19 17.76 5.85
C ILE A 309 -11.79 16.36 6.08
N LYS A 310 -11.11 15.31 5.61
CA LYS A 310 -11.53 13.92 5.84
C LYS A 310 -11.50 13.56 7.33
N LEU A 311 -10.53 14.07 8.10
CA LEU A 311 -10.45 13.85 9.54
C LEU A 311 -11.61 14.53 10.27
N LEU A 312 -11.91 15.78 9.94
CA LEU A 312 -13.07 16.49 10.48
C LEU A 312 -14.37 15.73 10.23
N ARG A 313 -14.56 15.26 8.98
CA ARG A 313 -15.74 14.48 8.62
C ARG A 313 -15.78 13.13 9.35
N SER A 314 -14.64 12.46 9.48
CA SER A 314 -14.55 11.19 10.20
C SER A 314 -14.88 11.35 11.69
N LEU A 315 -14.36 12.40 12.33
CA LEU A 315 -14.66 12.71 13.73
C LEU A 315 -16.13 13.09 13.93
N HIS A 316 -16.73 13.82 12.98
CA HIS A 316 -18.17 14.09 13.01
C HIS A 316 -18.99 12.80 12.95
N ASP A 317 -18.65 11.90 12.02
CA ASP A 317 -19.40 10.66 11.79
C ASP A 317 -19.08 9.56 12.82
N GLY A 318 -17.98 9.70 13.58
CA GLY A 318 -17.50 8.70 14.54
C GLY A 318 -16.86 7.46 13.90
N GLN A 319 -16.57 7.52 12.60
CA GLN A 319 -15.97 6.45 11.80
C GLN A 319 -15.12 7.06 10.68
N ILE A 320 -14.19 6.28 10.12
CA ILE A 320 -13.37 6.74 8.99
C ILE A 320 -14.26 6.96 7.76
N PHE A 321 -14.29 8.20 7.27
CA PHE A 321 -15.14 8.66 6.17
C PHE A 321 -14.90 7.91 4.83
N ASP A 322 -13.63 7.75 4.46
CA ASP A 322 -13.18 7.20 3.17
C ASP A 322 -12.79 5.71 3.24
N MET A 323 -13.16 5.01 4.30
CA MET A 323 -12.92 3.56 4.40
C MET A 323 -13.77 2.80 3.34
N PRO A 324 -13.15 1.94 2.51
CA PRO A 324 -13.90 1.05 1.61
C PRO A 324 -14.67 0.00 2.40
N LEU A 325 -15.96 -0.19 2.08
CA LEU A 325 -16.81 -1.14 2.80
C LEU A 325 -16.54 -2.59 2.38
N GLN A 326 -16.14 -2.80 1.13
CA GLN A 326 -15.90 -4.11 0.54
C GLN A 326 -14.81 -4.88 1.27
N SER A 327 -13.69 -4.22 1.57
CA SER A 327 -12.56 -4.81 2.29
C SER A 327 -12.93 -5.15 3.74
N VAL A 328 -13.63 -4.27 4.44
CA VAL A 328 -14.12 -4.51 5.81
C VAL A 328 -15.02 -5.75 5.83
N GLN A 329 -16.04 -5.78 4.98
CA GLN A 329 -16.96 -6.92 4.92
C GLN A 329 -16.23 -8.22 4.56
N ARG A 330 -15.34 -8.17 3.58
CA ARG A 330 -14.68 -9.36 3.05
C ARG A 330 -13.62 -9.93 3.99
N TYR A 331 -12.79 -9.08 4.58
CA TYR A 331 -11.61 -9.54 5.33
C TYR A 331 -11.75 -9.45 6.84
N GLN A 332 -12.51 -8.48 7.37
CA GLN A 332 -12.70 -8.35 8.82
C GLN A 332 -13.91 -9.14 9.31
N HIS A 333 -15.03 -9.13 8.57
CA HIS A 333 -16.25 -9.84 8.97
C HIS A 333 -16.30 -11.28 8.44
N ASN A 334 -16.06 -11.47 7.14
CA ASN A 334 -16.14 -12.79 6.52
C ASN A 334 -14.83 -13.59 6.61
N ALA A 335 -13.72 -12.96 7.04
CA ALA A 335 -12.40 -13.57 7.18
C ALA A 335 -11.97 -14.37 5.93
N VAL A 336 -12.28 -13.85 4.74
CA VAL A 336 -11.94 -14.53 3.48
C VAL A 336 -10.42 -14.61 3.33
N VAL A 337 -9.96 -15.82 3.03
CA VAL A 337 -8.56 -16.14 2.68
C VAL A 337 -8.53 -16.73 1.28
N SER A 338 -7.40 -16.58 0.58
CA SER A 338 -7.25 -17.14 -0.76
C SER A 338 -7.17 -18.67 -0.71
N SER A 339 -7.92 -19.32 -1.60
CA SER A 339 -7.75 -20.74 -1.91
C SER A 339 -6.62 -20.99 -2.94
N TYR A 340 -5.99 -19.92 -3.43
CA TYR A 340 -5.00 -19.98 -4.50
C TYR A 340 -3.60 -19.67 -4.00
N THR A 341 -2.61 -20.27 -4.65
CA THR A 341 -1.26 -19.74 -4.72
C THR A 341 -0.97 -19.42 -6.17
N VAL A 342 -0.53 -18.19 -6.44
CA VAL A 342 -0.41 -17.71 -7.81
C VAL A 342 1.06 -17.71 -8.22
N TRP A 343 1.33 -18.26 -9.40
CA TRP A 343 2.62 -18.16 -10.08
C TRP A 343 2.48 -17.30 -11.33
N ARG A 344 3.39 -16.34 -11.50
CA ARG A 344 3.53 -15.50 -12.71
C ARG A 344 5.01 -15.33 -13.07
N PHE A 345 5.31 -14.90 -14.28
CA PHE A 345 6.69 -14.63 -14.70
C PHE A 345 7.37 -13.52 -13.87
N ASN A 346 6.62 -12.49 -13.50
CA ASN A 346 7.08 -11.37 -12.64
C ASN A 346 6.79 -11.59 -11.14
N HIS A 347 6.22 -12.74 -10.76
CA HIS A 347 5.91 -13.08 -9.38
C HIS A 347 5.90 -14.60 -9.22
N LYS A 348 7.09 -15.18 -9.12
CA LYS A 348 7.27 -16.63 -9.06
C LYS A 348 7.11 -17.09 -7.62
N CYS A 349 6.27 -18.10 -7.39
CA CYS A 349 6.27 -18.82 -6.12
C CYS A 349 7.16 -20.06 -6.21
N ARG A 350 8.00 -20.29 -5.20
CA ARG A 350 8.79 -21.53 -5.03
C ARG A 350 8.17 -22.50 -4.03
N GLU A 351 7.37 -21.95 -3.13
CA GLU A 351 6.68 -22.66 -2.08
C GLU A 351 5.22 -22.21 -2.07
N MET A 352 4.34 -23.12 -1.66
CA MET A 352 2.91 -22.88 -1.53
C MET A 352 2.39 -23.57 -0.28
N ALA A 353 1.34 -23.02 0.31
CA ALA A 353 0.68 -23.67 1.43
C ALA A 353 0.01 -24.97 0.97
N GLN A 354 0.04 -26.00 1.81
CA GLN A 354 -0.73 -27.21 1.55
C GLN A 354 -2.23 -26.85 1.54
N GLY A 355 -3.00 -27.47 0.64
CA GLY A 355 -4.44 -27.26 0.55
C GLY A 355 -4.87 -26.15 -0.40
N THR A 356 -3.93 -25.43 -1.03
CA THR A 356 -4.24 -24.40 -2.03
C THR A 356 -4.11 -24.94 -3.46
N THR A 357 -4.82 -24.30 -4.39
CA THR A 357 -4.69 -24.53 -5.82
C THR A 357 -3.60 -23.61 -6.39
N LEU A 358 -2.60 -24.19 -7.04
CA LEU A 358 -1.63 -23.45 -7.84
C LEU A 358 -2.31 -22.91 -9.10
N ARG A 359 -2.47 -21.60 -9.17
CA ARG A 359 -2.89 -20.89 -10.37
C ARG A 359 -1.66 -20.40 -11.12
N VAL A 360 -1.52 -20.81 -12.37
CA VAL A 360 -0.50 -20.27 -13.29
C VAL A 360 -1.16 -19.20 -14.13
N GLU A 361 -0.61 -17.97 -14.09
CA GLU A 361 -1.10 -16.87 -14.93
C GLU A 361 -0.10 -16.47 -16.00
N THR A 362 -0.63 -16.22 -17.19
CA THR A 362 0.13 -15.78 -18.37
C THR A 362 -0.55 -14.58 -19.02
N LEU A 363 0.22 -13.79 -19.79
CA LEU A 363 -0.31 -12.64 -20.55
C LEU A 363 -0.73 -13.00 -21.98
N ALA A 364 -0.56 -14.27 -22.36
CA ALA A 364 -1.00 -14.85 -23.62
C ALA A 364 -1.60 -16.24 -23.38
N PRO A 365 -2.51 -16.72 -24.25
CA PRO A 365 -2.99 -18.09 -24.17
C PRO A 365 -1.81 -19.06 -24.19
N ALA A 366 -1.84 -20.05 -23.31
CA ALA A 366 -0.81 -21.07 -23.20
C ALA A 366 -1.45 -22.40 -22.81
N THR A 367 -0.70 -23.49 -22.97
CA THR A 367 -1.03 -24.74 -22.30
C THR A 367 0.06 -25.09 -21.31
N ILE A 368 -0.36 -25.49 -20.11
CA ILE A 368 0.53 -25.82 -18.99
C ILE A 368 0.69 -27.34 -18.93
N HIS A 369 1.91 -27.82 -19.15
CA HIS A 369 2.27 -29.23 -19.07
C HIS A 369 2.94 -29.43 -17.73
N TRP A 370 2.34 -30.23 -16.87
CA TRP A 370 2.78 -30.33 -15.48
C TRP A 370 2.72 -31.75 -14.91
N THR A 371 3.47 -31.95 -13.84
CA THR A 371 3.54 -33.19 -13.06
C THR A 371 3.65 -32.89 -11.57
N SER A 372 3.29 -33.89 -10.75
CA SER A 372 3.54 -33.91 -9.30
C SER A 372 4.25 -35.19 -8.82
N ASP A 373 4.66 -36.06 -9.74
CA ASP A 373 5.24 -37.39 -9.46
C ASP A 373 6.54 -37.66 -10.24
N GLY A 374 7.29 -36.60 -10.54
CA GLY A 374 8.59 -36.70 -11.20
C GLY A 374 8.49 -37.10 -12.67
N TRP A 375 7.43 -36.69 -13.37
CA TRP A 375 7.14 -37.02 -14.77
C TRP A 375 6.76 -38.48 -15.01
N THR A 376 6.34 -39.21 -13.95
CA THR A 376 5.73 -40.54 -14.11
C THR A 376 4.36 -40.40 -14.79
N THR A 377 3.60 -39.39 -14.39
CA THR A 377 2.40 -38.91 -15.09
C THR A 377 2.55 -37.42 -15.42
N SER A 378 1.91 -37.02 -16.51
CA SER A 378 1.84 -35.62 -16.94
C SER A 378 0.42 -35.25 -17.31
N ARG A 379 0.08 -33.99 -17.13
CA ARG A 379 -1.22 -33.44 -17.50
C ARG A 379 -1.04 -32.11 -18.21
N ASP A 380 -1.99 -31.86 -19.09
CA ASP A 380 -2.03 -30.68 -19.95
C ASP A 380 -3.28 -29.88 -19.59
N ILE A 381 -3.12 -28.60 -19.24
CA ILE A 381 -4.22 -27.70 -18.92
C ILE A 381 -4.07 -26.43 -19.74
N SER A 382 -5.02 -26.17 -20.64
CA SER A 382 -5.08 -24.91 -21.39
C SER A 382 -5.55 -23.77 -20.48
N THR A 383 -4.92 -22.61 -20.63
CA THR A 383 -5.30 -21.42 -19.89
C THR A 383 -6.66 -20.89 -20.37
N GLN A 384 -7.45 -20.33 -19.46
CA GLN A 384 -8.74 -19.67 -19.74
C GLN A 384 -8.58 -18.16 -19.66
N ASP A 385 -9.23 -17.42 -20.57
CA ASP A 385 -9.21 -15.96 -20.57
C ASP A 385 -10.08 -15.40 -19.42
N THR A 386 -9.50 -14.50 -18.63
CA THR A 386 -10.19 -13.78 -17.55
C THR A 386 -11.01 -12.59 -18.07
N GLY A 387 -10.79 -12.19 -19.32
CA GLY A 387 -11.33 -10.95 -19.90
C GLY A 387 -10.48 -9.71 -19.62
N LEU A 388 -9.41 -9.82 -18.81
CA LEU A 388 -8.52 -8.70 -18.44
C LEU A 388 -7.13 -8.79 -19.09
N SER A 389 -7.03 -9.52 -20.20
CA SER A 389 -5.76 -9.84 -20.88
C SER A 389 -4.79 -10.60 -19.96
N ILE A 390 -5.36 -11.49 -19.14
CA ILE A 390 -4.67 -12.46 -18.30
C ILE A 390 -5.34 -13.81 -18.55
N PHE A 391 -4.54 -14.84 -18.72
CA PHE A 391 -5.01 -16.20 -18.92
C PHE A 391 -4.56 -17.07 -17.75
N VAL A 392 -5.46 -17.89 -17.23
CA VAL A 392 -5.25 -18.65 -15.99
C VAL A 392 -5.40 -20.16 -16.20
N ALA A 393 -4.54 -20.94 -15.57
CA ALA A 393 -4.69 -22.39 -15.46
C ALA A 393 -4.59 -22.81 -13.99
N ASP A 394 -5.66 -23.44 -13.49
CA ASP A 394 -5.76 -23.90 -12.11
C ASP A 394 -5.33 -25.37 -12.02
N LEU A 395 -4.14 -25.61 -11.45
CA LEU A 395 -3.58 -26.95 -11.30
C LEU A 395 -4.15 -27.57 -10.01
N PRO A 396 -4.79 -28.76 -10.06
CA PRO A 396 -5.47 -29.40 -8.94
C PRO A 396 -4.49 -29.94 -7.87
N THR A 397 -3.87 -29.02 -7.16
CA THR A 397 -2.74 -29.24 -6.25
C THR A 397 -3.16 -29.23 -4.78
N ALA A 398 -4.39 -28.77 -4.48
CA ALA A 398 -4.94 -28.72 -3.14
C ALA A 398 -4.94 -30.08 -2.41
N ALA A 399 -5.06 -31.18 -3.14
CA ALA A 399 -5.08 -32.53 -2.57
C ALA A 399 -3.67 -33.16 -2.45
N LEU A 400 -2.60 -32.48 -2.86
CA LEU A 400 -1.25 -33.02 -2.79
C LEU A 400 -0.74 -33.08 -1.34
N PRO A 401 0.07 -34.10 -0.99
CA PRO A 401 0.69 -34.17 0.32
C PRO A 401 1.73 -33.06 0.50
N ALA A 402 2.01 -32.69 1.75
CA ALA A 402 3.13 -31.81 2.08
C ALA A 402 4.44 -32.35 1.47
N ASN A 403 5.31 -31.44 1.02
CA ASN A 403 6.56 -31.74 0.31
C ASN A 403 6.40 -32.37 -1.09
N ALA A 404 5.18 -32.45 -1.64
CA ALA A 404 5.01 -32.76 -3.06
C ALA A 404 5.71 -31.71 -3.92
N ARG A 405 6.37 -32.14 -4.99
CA ARG A 405 7.05 -31.25 -5.94
C ARG A 405 6.21 -31.09 -7.20
N ILE A 406 5.80 -29.87 -7.47
CA ILE A 406 5.11 -29.51 -8.71
C ILE A 406 6.16 -29.02 -9.71
N VAL A 407 6.12 -29.57 -10.93
CA VAL A 407 6.99 -29.14 -12.03
C VAL A 407 6.11 -28.90 -13.24
N PHE A 408 6.30 -27.77 -13.94
CA PHE A 408 5.53 -27.44 -15.13
C PHE A 408 6.37 -26.71 -16.18
N THR A 409 5.88 -26.72 -17.42
CA THR A 409 6.41 -25.99 -18.58
C THR A 409 5.26 -25.49 -19.46
N PHE A 410 5.57 -24.59 -20.39
CA PHE A 410 4.63 -23.91 -21.30
C PHE A 410 4.83 -24.35 -22.75
N TYR A 411 3.76 -24.34 -23.53
CA TYR A 411 3.73 -24.55 -24.98
C TYR A 411 2.57 -23.79 -25.63
#